data_AF-A0A917KD51-F1
#
_entry.id   AF-A0A917KD51-F1
#
_cell.length_a   1.000
_cell.length_b   1.000
_cell.length_c   1.000
_cell.angle_alpha   90.00
_cell.angle_beta   90.00
_cell.angle_gamma   90.00
#
_symmetry.space_group_name_H-M   'P 1'
#
loop_
_entity.id
_entity.type
_entity.pdbx_description
1 polymer ?
#
loop_
_entity_poly.entity_id
_entity_poly.type
_entity_poly.pdbx_seq_one_letter_code
_entity_poly.pdbx_strand_id
1 'polypeptide(L)'
;MLRHHLALPAGSVPDARALLAADGWELRPGGRGTECAAPELTPLVALRVQELDALHCSQESSRMAGLAQRHGGQSFGWDALQPAAR
;
A
#
# COMPACT_ATOMS: atom_id res chain seq x y z
N MET A 1 8.86 -10.00 -1.38
CA MET A 1 7.51 -9.43 -1.19
C MET A 1 7.63 -7.92 -1.11
N LEU A 2 6.78 -7.20 -1.85
CA LEU A 2 6.71 -5.74 -1.79
C LEU A 2 5.54 -5.33 -0.88
N ARG A 3 5.80 -4.42 0.06
CA ARG A 3 4.82 -3.90 1.01
C ARG A 3 4.75 -2.38 0.92
N HIS A 4 3.63 -1.82 0.49
CA HIS A 4 3.40 -0.37 0.53
C HIS A 4 2.59 0.01 1.76
N HIS A 5 2.92 1.16 2.35
CA HIS A 5 2.22 1.72 3.49
C HIS A 5 1.33 2.88 3.04
N LEU A 6 0.04 2.76 3.32
CA LEU A 6 -0.98 3.74 2.92
C LEU A 6 -1.83 4.13 4.14
N ALA A 7 -2.53 5.24 4.06
CA ALA A 7 -3.69 5.51 4.89
C ALA A 7 -4.77 6.15 4.05
N LEU A 8 -6.00 5.63 4.11
CA LEU A 8 -7.12 6.05 3.26
C LEU A 8 -8.35 6.37 4.13
N PRO A 9 -9.21 7.31 3.73
CA PRO A 9 -10.52 7.49 4.35
C PRO A 9 -11.30 6.17 4.37
N ALA A 10 -11.97 5.84 5.49
CA ALA A 10 -12.63 4.55 5.65
C ALA A 10 -13.62 4.22 4.51
N GLY A 11 -14.33 5.22 4.00
CA GLY A 11 -15.27 5.07 2.89
C GLY A 11 -14.63 4.72 1.54
N SER A 12 -13.35 5.02 1.32
CA SER A 12 -12.66 4.73 0.05
C SER A 12 -11.87 3.41 0.06
N VAL A 13 -11.76 2.75 1.21
CA VAL A 13 -11.05 1.47 1.37
C VAL A 13 -11.64 0.33 0.52
N PRO A 14 -12.97 0.14 0.42
CA PRO A 14 -13.54 -0.94 -0.40
C PRO A 14 -13.16 -0.83 -1.87
N ASP A 15 -13.24 0.39 -2.43
CA ASP A 15 -12.91 0.65 -3.83
C ASP A 15 -11.43 0.45 -4.11
N ALA A 16 -10.57 1.01 -3.24
CA ALA A 16 -9.12 0.84 -3.34
C ALA A 16 -8.73 -0.65 -3.24
N ARG A 17 -9.39 -1.42 -2.36
CA ARG A 17 -9.20 -2.87 -2.23
C ARG A 17 -9.58 -3.61 -3.50
N ALA A 18 -10.72 -3.30 -4.10
CA ALA A 18 -11.18 -3.96 -5.32
C ALA A 18 -10.20 -3.73 -6.48
N LEU A 19 -9.74 -2.49 -6.66
CA LEU A 19 -8.77 -2.14 -7.70
C LEU A 19 -7.41 -2.83 -7.46
N LEU A 20 -6.93 -2.82 -6.23
CA LEU A 20 -5.68 -3.50 -5.87
C LEU A 20 -5.74 -5.02 -6.04
N ALA A 21 -6.86 -5.64 -5.65
CA ALA A 21 -7.06 -7.08 -5.77
C ALA A 21 -7.02 -7.57 -7.23
N ALA A 22 -7.54 -6.76 -8.18
CA ALA A 22 -7.46 -7.07 -9.61
C ALA A 22 -6.01 -7.20 -10.11
N ASP A 23 -5.08 -6.47 -9.49
CA ASP A 23 -3.64 -6.48 -9.81
C ASP A 23 -2.82 -7.41 -8.90
N GLY A 24 -3.51 -8.29 -8.17
CA GLY A 24 -2.90 -9.30 -7.29
C GLY A 24 -2.38 -8.77 -5.95
N TRP A 25 -2.81 -7.57 -5.54
CA TRP A 25 -2.44 -6.99 -4.24
C TRP A 25 -3.42 -7.39 -3.14
N GLU A 26 -2.88 -7.70 -1.96
CA GLU A 26 -3.65 -7.90 -0.73
C GLU A 26 -3.58 -6.63 0.13
N LEU A 27 -4.74 -6.07 0.50
CA LEU A 27 -4.83 -4.89 1.37
C LEU A 27 -5.19 -5.30 2.80
N ARG A 28 -4.36 -4.97 3.79
CA ARG A 28 -4.58 -5.32 5.21
C ARG A 28 -4.49 -4.08 6.10
N PRO A 29 -5.15 -4.04 7.26
CA PRO A 29 -4.96 -2.95 8.23
C PRO A 29 -3.50 -2.85 8.74
N GLY A 30 -3.08 -1.64 9.10
CA GLY A 30 -1.83 -1.36 9.81
C GLY A 30 -0.76 -0.65 8.96
N GLY A 31 0.50 -0.77 9.38
CA GLY A 31 1.64 -0.12 8.72
C GLY A 31 1.97 1.27 9.26
N ARG A 32 2.91 1.97 8.61
CA ARG A 32 3.45 3.28 9.06
C ARG A 32 2.38 4.37 9.21
N GLY A 33 1.24 4.28 8.51
CA GLY A 33 0.12 5.19 8.70
C GLY A 33 -0.45 5.18 10.13
N THR A 34 -0.21 4.13 10.92
CA THR A 34 -0.67 4.04 12.32
C THR A 34 -0.08 5.14 13.20
N GLU A 35 1.13 5.57 12.90
CA GLU A 35 1.87 6.58 13.67
C GLU A 35 1.89 7.94 12.97
N CYS A 36 1.77 7.97 11.64
CA CYS A 36 2.02 9.16 10.84
C CYS A 36 0.77 9.76 10.16
N ALA A 37 -0.33 9.03 10.06
CA ALA A 37 -1.51 9.51 9.34
C ALA A 37 -2.39 10.40 10.23
N ALA A 38 -3.20 11.24 9.58
CA ALA A 38 -4.24 12.00 10.25
C ALA A 38 -5.30 11.04 10.86
N PRO A 39 -5.94 11.39 11.99
CA PRO A 39 -6.85 10.49 12.73
C PRO A 39 -8.05 9.96 11.93
N GLU A 40 -8.47 10.67 10.90
CA GLU A 40 -9.58 10.30 10.01
C GLU A 40 -9.22 9.25 8.95
N LEU A 41 -7.93 8.96 8.79
CA LEU A 41 -7.43 7.99 7.82
C LEU A 41 -7.24 6.62 8.48
N THR A 42 -7.64 5.57 7.76
CA THR A 42 -7.41 4.18 8.15
C THR A 42 -6.05 3.72 7.66
N PRO A 43 -5.11 3.34 8.55
CA PRO A 43 -3.81 2.81 8.16
C PRO A 43 -3.93 1.44 7.48
N LEU A 44 -3.21 1.26 6.37
CA LEU A 44 -3.25 0.05 5.55
C LEU A 44 -1.85 -0.33 5.04
N VAL A 45 -1.68 -1.62 4.76
CA VAL A 45 -0.57 -2.16 3.98
C VAL A 45 -1.10 -2.87 2.74
N ALA A 46 -0.53 -2.54 1.57
CA ALA A 46 -0.76 -3.28 0.32
C ALA A 46 0.43 -4.22 0.09
N LEU A 47 0.16 -5.51 -0.09
CA LEU A 47 1.16 -6.57 -0.18
C LEU A 47 1.06 -7.31 -1.51
N ARG A 48 2.21 -7.59 -2.14
CA ARG A 48 2.28 -8.50 -3.29
C ARG A 48 3.62 -9.23 -3.32
N VAL A 49 3.58 -10.51 -3.67
CA VAL A 49 4.79 -11.28 -3.97
C VAL A 49 5.14 -11.06 -5.44
N GLN A 50 6.37 -10.64 -5.70
CA GLN A 50 6.89 -10.38 -7.05
C GLN A 50 8.42 -10.42 -7.03
N GLU A 51 9.02 -10.56 -8.20
CA GLU A 51 10.43 -10.24 -8.42
C GLU A 51 10.65 -8.74 -8.24
N LEU A 52 11.79 -8.38 -7.65
CA LEU A 52 12.11 -7.00 -7.31
C LEU A 52 13.28 -6.51 -8.14
N ASP A 53 13.03 -5.48 -8.93
CA ASP A 53 14.06 -4.63 -9.52
C ASP A 53 13.72 -3.16 -9.30
N ALA A 54 14.70 -2.30 -9.56
CA ALA A 54 14.60 -0.87 -9.29
C ALA A 54 13.49 -0.19 -10.11
N LEU A 55 13.27 -0.61 -11.36
CA LEU A 55 12.29 0.02 -12.24
C LEU A 55 10.87 -0.30 -11.78
N HIS A 56 10.56 -1.57 -11.54
CA HIS A 56 9.24 -1.97 -11.07
C HIS A 56 8.94 -1.41 -9.68
N CYS A 57 9.91 -1.38 -8.76
CA CYS A 57 9.72 -0.75 -7.45
C CYS A 57 9.40 0.75 -7.57
N SER A 58 10.04 1.47 -8.49
CA SER A 58 9.75 2.89 -8.75
C SER A 58 8.35 3.11 -9.34
N GLN A 59 7.97 2.27 -10.31
CA GLN A 59 6.64 2.30 -10.93
C GLN A 59 5.54 2.02 -9.91
N GLU A 60 5.67 0.97 -9.09
CA GLU A 60 4.68 0.63 -8.05
C GLU A 60 4.62 1.71 -6.97
N SER A 61 5.75 2.32 -6.59
CA SER A 61 5.75 3.46 -5.66
C SER A 61 4.91 4.63 -6.19
N SER A 62 5.10 4.96 -7.48
CA SER A 62 4.35 6.03 -8.14
C SER A 62 2.86 5.68 -8.26
N ARG A 63 2.54 4.43 -8.60
CA ARG A 63 1.18 3.92 -8.69
C ARG A 63 0.45 4.00 -7.34
N MET A 64 1.13 3.62 -6.25
CA MET A 64 0.56 3.64 -4.90
C MET A 64 0.38 5.06 -4.35
N ALA A 65 1.31 5.97 -4.64
CA ALA A 65 1.13 7.39 -4.32
C ALA A 65 -0.07 7.99 -5.07
N GLY A 66 -0.19 7.70 -6.37
CA GLY A 66 -1.33 8.16 -7.18
C GLY A 66 -2.66 7.53 -6.74
N LEU A 67 -2.67 6.25 -6.35
CA LEU A 67 -3.83 5.60 -5.75
C LEU A 67 -4.26 6.36 -4.49
N ALA A 68 -3.35 6.54 -3.53
CA ALA A 68 -3.65 7.22 -2.28
C ALA A 68 -4.23 8.61 -2.53
N GLN A 69 -3.60 9.41 -3.39
CA GLN A 69 -4.06 10.75 -3.73
C GLN A 69 -5.50 10.75 -4.29
N ARG A 70 -5.82 9.86 -5.26
CA ARG A 70 -7.17 9.79 -5.85
C ARG A 70 -8.25 9.35 -4.85
N HIS A 71 -7.87 8.56 -3.85
CA HIS A 71 -8.78 8.11 -2.80
C HIS A 71 -8.78 9.03 -1.56
N GLY A 72 -8.16 10.21 -1.63
CA GLY A 72 -8.12 11.19 -0.54
C GLY A 72 -7.24 10.78 0.63
N GLY A 73 -6.25 9.94 0.39
CA GLY A 73 -5.33 9.39 1.40
C GLY A 73 -3.87 9.75 1.16
N GLN A 74 -2.99 9.07 1.89
CA GLN A 74 -1.55 9.31 1.92
C GLN A 74 -0.75 8.01 1.75
N SER A 75 0.48 8.13 1.22
CA SER A 75 1.44 7.03 1.14
C SER A 75 2.67 7.31 2.01
N PHE A 76 3.19 6.29 2.70
CA PHE A 76 4.28 6.38 3.68
C PHE A 76 5.49 5.51 3.28
N GLY A 77 5.74 5.42 1.98
CA GLY A 77 6.80 4.59 1.41
C GLY A 77 6.48 3.10 1.39
N TRP A 78 7.52 2.29 1.26
CA TRP A 78 7.42 0.84 1.04
C TRP A 78 8.60 0.09 1.64
N ASP A 79 8.43 -1.22 1.82
CA ASP A 79 9.48 -2.15 2.25
C ASP A 79 9.59 -3.31 1.25
N ALA A 80 10.82 -3.75 0.99
CA ALA A 80 11.11 -5.04 0.38
C ALA A 80 11.34 -6.07 1.49
N LEU A 81 10.47 -7.07 1.57
CA LEU A 81 10.54 -8.12 2.57
C LEU A 81 10.98 -9.43 1.92
N GLN A 82 12.02 -10.05 2.48
CA GLN A 82 12.35 -11.44 2.17
C GLN A 82 11.40 -12.37 2.93
N PRO A 83 11.11 -13.58 2.40
CA PRO A 83 10.47 -14.62 3.20
C PRO A 83 11.27 -14.84 4.48
N ALA A 84 10.59 -15.11 5.60
CA ALA A 84 11.30 -15.51 6.81
C ALA A 84 12.19 -16.72 6.49
N ALA A 85 13.43 -16.70 6.98
CA ALA A 85 14.31 -17.86 6.87
C ALA A 85 13.56 -19.09 7.43
N ARG A 86 13.49 -20.14 6.63
CA ARG A 86 12.74 -21.35 6.95
C ARG A 86 13.37 -22.12 8.10
#